data_AF-A0AAX3BBH3-F1
#
_entry.id   AF-A0AAX3BBH3-F1
#
_cell.length_a   1.000
_cell.length_b   1.000
_cell.length_c   1.000
_cell.angle_alpha   90.00
_cell.angle_beta   90.00
_cell.angle_gamma   90.00
#
_symmetry.space_group_name_H-M   'P 1'
#
loop_
_entity.id
_entity.type
_entity.pdbx_description
1 polymer ?
#
loop_
_entity_poly.entity_id
_entity_poly.type
_entity_poly.pdbx_seq_one_letter_code
_entity_poly.pdbx_strand_id
1 'polypeptide(L)'
;MLFSLLYPLRDWFFGFNLLKYITFRSLMAFFTAFLLGMVIAPYFIRRFSQVGVKQSIREDGPETHHVKAGTPTMGGIFVMVAALLSILLWGMPVYYVWVTTLALVLFGLIGFFDDYLKVRFKNSKGIAEGVKFSLQVGVGLLLSVLVVLNPDPSQVLLFYVPIYDKPLFVWPMWLGIAFYVFTMVAFSNATNLSDGLDGLASGMGIILYIPFGIFAYVIGNAIAAQYLKFPYLPGAGELAVVIASWSSRFAGDGVGSVAAFVFQMDEAYFGNGKKDFSDGTYSSPF
;
A
#
# COMPACT_ATOMS: atom_id res chain seq x y z
N MET A 1 4.19 3.43 20.00
CA MET A 1 3.03 3.93 19.21
C MET A 1 2.21 4.85 20.08
N LEU A 2 1.60 5.90 19.50
CA LEU A 2 0.94 6.98 20.23
C LEU A 2 -0.29 6.49 21.02
N PHE A 3 -0.93 5.39 20.60
CA PHE A 3 -1.94 4.68 21.39
C PHE A 3 -1.54 4.49 22.86
N SER A 4 -0.31 4.02 23.11
CA SER A 4 0.20 3.76 24.46
C SER A 4 0.32 5.03 25.32
N LEU A 5 0.40 6.20 24.68
CA LEU A 5 0.48 7.51 25.33
C LEU A 5 -0.91 8.15 25.50
N LEU A 6 -1.82 7.95 24.54
CA LEU A 6 -3.15 8.56 24.55
C LEU A 6 -4.18 7.78 25.37
N TYR A 7 -4.08 6.46 25.42
CA TYR A 7 -5.07 5.63 26.13
C TYR A 7 -5.17 5.94 27.64
N PRO A 8 -4.07 6.20 28.38
CA PRO A 8 -4.15 6.63 29.78
C PRO A 8 -4.94 7.93 30.00
N LEU A 9 -5.09 8.79 28.99
CA LEU A 9 -5.87 10.03 29.09
C LEU A 9 -7.39 9.78 29.14
N ARG A 10 -7.85 8.53 28.97
CA ARG A 10 -9.26 8.16 29.13
C ARG A 10 -9.83 8.50 30.50
N ASP A 11 -8.97 8.53 31.52
CA ASP A 11 -9.36 8.85 32.89
C ASP A 11 -9.68 10.36 33.03
N TRP A 12 -9.19 11.18 32.08
CA TRP A 12 -9.44 12.63 32.01
C TRP A 12 -10.53 12.98 30.98
N PHE A 13 -10.64 12.22 29.89
CA PHE A 13 -11.66 12.43 28.85
C PHE A 13 -12.20 11.10 28.32
N PHE A 14 -13.50 10.88 28.49
CA PHE A 14 -14.16 9.59 28.18
C PHE A 14 -13.99 9.15 26.71
N GLY A 15 -13.80 10.09 25.77
CA GLY A 15 -13.66 9.79 24.35
C GLY A 15 -12.43 8.93 24.01
N PHE A 16 -11.38 8.95 24.83
CA PHE A 16 -10.22 8.06 24.63
C PHE A 16 -10.55 6.57 24.88
N ASN A 17 -11.70 6.24 25.48
CA ASN A 17 -12.17 4.85 25.55
C ASN A 17 -12.41 4.23 24.17
N LEU A 18 -12.69 5.05 23.15
CA LEU A 18 -12.85 4.58 21.77
C LEU A 18 -11.58 3.91 21.24
N LEU A 19 -10.40 4.29 21.75
CA LEU A 19 -9.12 3.69 21.37
C LEU A 19 -9.03 2.20 21.73
N LYS A 20 -9.85 1.71 22.67
CA LYS A 20 -9.88 0.28 23.01
C LYS A 20 -10.36 -0.58 21.84
N TYR A 21 -11.21 -0.03 20.96
CA TYR A 21 -11.83 -0.80 19.89
C TYR A 21 -10.93 -0.82 18.65
N ILE A 22 -10.54 -2.03 18.22
CA ILE A 22 -9.74 -2.24 17.01
C ILE A 22 -10.46 -1.65 15.79
N THR A 23 -11.77 -1.82 15.69
CA THR A 23 -12.59 -1.29 14.58
C THR A 23 -12.50 0.23 14.46
N PHE A 24 -12.60 0.95 15.59
CA PHE A 24 -12.42 2.40 15.62
C PHE A 24 -11.00 2.79 15.19
N ARG A 25 -9.97 2.12 15.74
CA ARG A 25 -8.57 2.40 15.39
C ARG A 25 -8.26 2.11 13.93
N SER A 26 -8.79 1.05 13.34
CA SER A 26 -8.64 0.75 11.91
C SER A 26 -9.28 1.84 11.04
N LEU A 27 -10.49 2.29 11.39
CA LEU A 27 -11.17 3.36 10.65
C LEU A 27 -10.38 4.67 10.72
N MET A 28 -9.92 5.06 11.92
CA MET A 28 -9.11 6.25 12.11
C MET A 28 -7.76 6.14 11.43
N ALA A 29 -7.15 4.95 11.39
CA ALA A 29 -5.89 4.72 10.70
C ALA A 29 -6.04 4.91 9.18
N PHE A 30 -7.11 4.37 8.59
CA PHE A 30 -7.45 4.59 7.19
C PHE A 30 -7.60 6.08 6.88
N PHE A 31 -8.46 6.80 7.62
CA PHE A 31 -8.72 8.22 7.36
C PHE A 31 -7.49 9.09 7.62
N THR A 32 -6.70 8.79 8.65
CA THR A 32 -5.48 9.55 8.94
C THR A 32 -4.48 9.41 7.79
N ALA A 33 -4.23 8.17 7.33
CA ALA A 33 -3.32 7.94 6.20
C ALA A 33 -3.87 8.56 4.89
N PHE A 34 -5.18 8.46 4.64
CA PHE A 34 -5.84 9.04 3.48
C PHE A 34 -5.74 10.58 3.46
N LEU A 35 -6.10 11.25 4.57
CA LEU A 35 -6.02 12.71 4.70
C LEU A 35 -4.57 13.20 4.59
N LEU A 36 -3.62 12.53 5.25
CA LEU A 36 -2.20 12.85 5.11
C LEU A 36 -1.75 12.71 3.66
N GLY A 37 -2.13 11.62 2.98
CA GLY A 37 -1.86 11.42 1.56
C GLY A 37 -2.42 12.55 0.69
N MET A 38 -3.68 12.94 0.90
CA MET A 38 -4.32 14.03 0.14
C MET A 38 -3.69 15.40 0.37
N VAL A 39 -3.23 15.70 1.58
CA VAL A 39 -2.60 17.00 1.89
C VAL A 39 -1.15 17.03 1.41
N ILE A 40 -0.41 15.93 1.60
CA ILE A 40 1.02 15.85 1.33
C ILE A 40 1.28 15.67 -0.18
N ALA A 41 0.52 14.82 -0.86
CA ALA A 41 0.80 14.47 -2.26
C ALA A 41 0.80 15.68 -3.22
N PRO A 42 -0.17 16.61 -3.21
CA PRO A 42 -0.18 17.75 -4.12
C PRO A 42 1.02 18.69 -3.93
N TYR A 43 1.47 18.88 -2.68
CA TYR A 43 2.64 19.69 -2.38
C TYR A 43 3.89 19.13 -3.07
N PHE A 44 4.10 17.81 -2.97
CA PHE A 44 5.28 17.16 -3.56
C PHE A 44 5.18 16.96 -5.06
N ILE A 45 3.98 16.67 -5.60
CA ILE A 45 3.75 16.58 -7.04
C ILE A 45 4.16 17.90 -7.73
N ARG A 46 3.76 19.04 -7.17
CA ARG A 46 4.16 20.36 -7.68
C ARG A 46 5.67 20.58 -7.65
N ARG A 47 6.34 20.15 -6.57
CA ARG A 47 7.81 20.26 -6.45
C ARG A 47 8.55 19.37 -7.44
N PHE A 48 8.11 18.14 -7.66
CA PHE A 48 8.76 17.22 -8.61
C PHE A 48 8.49 17.58 -10.07
N SER A 49 7.31 18.11 -10.38
CA SER A 49 6.98 18.62 -11.72
C SER A 49 7.95 19.74 -12.15
N GLN A 50 8.37 20.59 -11.22
CA GLN A 50 9.34 21.68 -11.47
C GLN A 50 10.77 21.18 -11.74
N VAL A 51 11.11 19.96 -11.31
CA VAL A 51 12.47 19.38 -11.46
C VAL A 51 12.58 18.54 -12.76
N GLY A 52 11.51 18.44 -13.56
CA GLY A 52 11.56 17.78 -14.87
C GLY A 52 11.65 16.26 -14.81
N VAL A 53 11.19 15.64 -13.71
CA VAL A 53 11.08 14.19 -13.55
C VAL A 53 9.89 13.70 -14.38
N LYS A 54 10.04 13.68 -15.71
CA LYS A 54 9.08 13.06 -16.62
C LYS A 54 9.47 11.59 -16.83
N GLN A 55 8.50 10.71 -16.70
CA GLN A 55 8.67 9.26 -16.89
C GLN A 55 9.09 8.98 -18.33
N SER A 56 10.11 8.12 -18.54
CA SER A 56 10.46 7.65 -19.88
C SER A 56 9.35 6.73 -20.38
N ILE A 57 8.71 7.08 -21.49
CA ILE A 57 7.65 6.28 -22.11
C ILE A 57 8.25 4.93 -22.54
N ARG A 58 7.57 3.84 -22.20
CA ARG A 58 7.90 2.49 -22.66
C ARG A 58 7.47 2.40 -24.14
N GLU A 59 8.39 2.08 -25.05
CA GLU A 59 8.07 1.99 -26.50
C GLU A 59 7.10 0.83 -26.82
N ASP A 60 6.98 -0.18 -25.95
CA ASP A 60 6.18 -1.40 -26.18
C ASP A 60 4.73 -1.32 -25.66
N GLY A 61 4.20 -0.12 -25.36
CA GLY A 61 2.86 0.07 -24.77
C GLY A 61 1.80 0.55 -25.78
N PRO A 62 0.49 0.23 -25.60
CA PRO A 62 -0.56 0.74 -26.48
C PRO A 62 -0.65 2.27 -26.48
N GLU A 63 -1.01 2.88 -27.62
CA GLU A 63 -0.96 4.34 -27.86
C GLU A 63 -1.77 5.19 -26.87
N THR A 64 -2.74 4.60 -26.16
CA THR A 64 -3.49 5.24 -25.07
C THR A 64 -2.62 5.57 -23.84
N HIS A 65 -1.42 4.99 -23.71
CA HIS A 65 -0.44 5.32 -22.66
C HIS A 65 0.35 6.61 -22.91
N HIS A 66 0.24 7.26 -24.08
CA HIS A 66 0.94 8.52 -24.35
C HIS A 66 0.34 9.73 -23.60
N VAL A 67 -0.84 9.58 -22.98
CA VAL A 67 -1.59 10.67 -22.31
C VAL A 67 -1.11 10.93 -20.87
N LYS A 68 -0.29 10.07 -20.27
CA LYS A 68 0.26 10.26 -18.91
C LYS A 68 1.66 10.87 -18.85
N ALA A 69 1.97 11.76 -19.80
CA ALA A 69 3.18 12.56 -19.81
C ALA A 69 3.18 13.68 -18.74
N GLY A 70 3.15 13.34 -17.44
CA GLY A 70 3.22 14.39 -16.41
C GLY A 70 3.13 13.98 -14.94
N THR A 71 2.69 12.75 -14.62
CA THR A 71 2.51 12.33 -13.23
C THR A 71 3.82 11.73 -12.68
N PRO A 72 4.40 12.27 -11.59
CA PRO A 72 5.69 11.83 -11.09
C PRO A 72 5.63 10.39 -10.52
N THR A 73 6.58 9.56 -10.94
CA THR A 73 6.69 8.11 -10.67
C THR A 73 6.98 7.73 -9.22
N MET A 74 7.13 8.69 -8.31
CA MET A 74 7.52 8.45 -6.92
C MET A 74 6.36 8.58 -5.92
N GLY A 75 5.11 8.68 -6.37
CA GLY A 75 3.93 8.86 -5.50
C GLY A 75 3.82 7.83 -4.36
N GLY A 76 4.29 6.60 -4.60
CA GLY A 76 4.27 5.53 -3.60
C GLY A 76 5.00 5.84 -2.29
N ILE A 77 6.04 6.68 -2.31
CA ILE A 77 6.78 7.03 -1.07
C ILE A 77 5.93 7.86 -0.12
N PHE A 78 5.10 8.78 -0.64
CA PHE A 78 4.26 9.65 0.19
C PHE A 78 3.15 8.87 0.86
N VAL A 79 2.57 7.95 0.11
CA VAL A 79 1.56 7.04 0.64
C VAL A 79 2.15 6.12 1.69
N MET A 80 3.37 5.60 1.47
CA MET A 80 4.07 4.81 2.47
C MET A 80 4.33 5.62 3.75
N VAL A 81 4.83 6.85 3.64
CA VAL A 81 5.05 7.73 4.80
C VAL A 81 3.75 8.02 5.55
N ALA A 82 2.68 8.36 4.84
CA ALA A 82 1.36 8.59 5.43
C ALA A 82 0.85 7.35 6.18
N ALA A 83 1.00 6.16 5.58
CA ALA A 83 0.61 4.91 6.20
C ALA A 83 1.45 4.59 7.45
N LEU A 84 2.77 4.80 7.40
CA LEU A 84 3.67 4.58 8.54
C LEU A 84 3.36 5.53 9.71
N LEU A 85 3.11 6.81 9.43
CA LEU A 85 2.68 7.78 10.45
C LEU A 85 1.36 7.36 11.08
N SER A 86 0.40 6.92 10.27
CA SER A 86 -0.89 6.44 10.77
C SER A 86 -0.76 5.15 11.61
N ILE A 87 0.08 4.20 11.21
CA ILE A 87 0.40 3.01 12.02
C ILE A 87 1.02 3.40 13.35
N LEU A 88 1.94 4.38 13.34
CA LEU A 88 2.56 4.88 14.56
C LEU A 88 1.54 5.51 15.52
N LEU A 89 0.52 6.19 14.98
CA LEU A 89 -0.54 6.83 15.74
C LEU A 89 -1.53 5.82 16.34
N TRP A 90 -2.03 4.89 15.53
CA TRP A 90 -3.20 4.06 15.86
C TRP A 90 -2.89 2.59 16.15
N GLY A 91 -1.73 2.09 15.74
CA GLY A 91 -1.32 0.71 15.99
C GLY A 91 -0.95 0.47 17.46
N MET A 92 -1.05 -0.78 17.90
CA MET A 92 -0.39 -1.23 19.13
C MET A 92 0.95 -1.89 18.83
N PRO A 93 1.97 -1.74 19.71
CA PRO A 93 3.33 -2.21 19.46
C PRO A 93 3.46 -3.72 19.71
N VAL A 94 2.66 -4.52 19.03
CA VAL A 94 2.71 -6.00 19.07
C VAL A 94 3.66 -6.54 18.01
N TYR A 95 4.17 -7.75 18.21
CA TYR A 95 5.16 -8.39 17.34
C TYR A 95 4.75 -8.39 15.86
N TYR A 96 3.50 -8.77 15.57
CA TYR A 96 2.96 -8.80 14.21
C TYR A 96 3.03 -7.45 13.51
N VAL A 97 2.68 -6.35 14.20
CA VAL A 97 2.72 -5.00 13.62
C VAL A 97 4.15 -4.61 13.28
N TRP A 98 5.12 -4.91 14.15
CA TRP A 98 6.53 -4.60 13.88
C TRP A 98 7.07 -5.35 12.66
N VAL A 99 6.84 -6.65 12.57
CA VAL A 99 7.32 -7.46 11.44
C VAL A 99 6.66 -7.00 10.13
N THR A 100 5.36 -6.75 10.11
CA THR A 100 4.66 -6.27 8.92
C THR A 100 5.09 -4.84 8.54
N THR A 101 5.28 -3.95 9.51
CA THR A 101 5.76 -2.58 9.25
C THR A 101 7.19 -2.60 8.69
N LEU A 102 8.06 -3.47 9.22
CA LEU A 102 9.40 -3.69 8.68
C LEU A 102 9.33 -4.22 7.24
N ALA A 103 8.42 -5.16 6.95
CA ALA A 103 8.21 -5.67 5.60
C ALA A 103 7.80 -4.56 4.62
N LEU A 104 6.84 -3.72 5.01
CA LEU A 104 6.40 -2.56 4.22
C LEU A 104 7.58 -1.63 3.89
N VAL A 105 8.41 -1.31 4.89
CA VAL A 105 9.58 -0.45 4.71
C VAL A 105 10.62 -1.10 3.80
N LEU A 106 11.01 -2.36 4.03
CA LEU A 106 12.08 -2.99 3.29
C LEU A 106 11.72 -3.24 1.81
N PHE A 107 10.52 -3.77 1.54
CA PHE A 107 10.06 -3.93 0.15
C PHE A 107 9.76 -2.57 -0.50
N GLY A 108 9.24 -1.60 0.26
CA GLY A 108 9.04 -0.23 -0.20
C GLY A 108 10.34 0.45 -0.61
N LEU A 109 11.43 0.24 0.14
CA LEU A 109 12.76 0.74 -0.20
C LEU A 109 13.31 0.10 -1.48
N ILE A 110 13.15 -1.22 -1.68
CA ILE A 110 13.55 -1.88 -2.93
C ILE A 110 12.80 -1.25 -4.12
N GLY A 111 11.48 -1.07 -4.00
CA GLY A 111 10.67 -0.42 -5.04
C GLY A 111 11.08 1.04 -5.28
N PHE A 112 11.33 1.80 -4.22
CA PHE A 112 11.78 3.18 -4.32
C PHE A 112 13.13 3.30 -5.05
N PHE A 113 14.11 2.45 -4.71
CA PHE A 113 15.39 2.44 -5.40
C PHE A 113 15.23 2.03 -6.87
N ASP A 114 14.36 1.07 -7.19
CA ASP A 114 14.04 0.68 -8.57
C ASP A 114 13.54 1.88 -9.39
N ASP A 115 12.55 2.61 -8.87
CA ASP A 115 11.97 3.77 -9.55
C ASP A 115 12.92 4.98 -9.59
N TYR A 116 13.72 5.17 -8.54
CA TYR A 116 14.76 6.19 -8.51
C TYR A 116 15.82 5.95 -9.61
N LEU A 117 16.25 4.71 -9.82
CA LEU A 117 17.21 4.40 -10.88
C LEU A 117 16.62 4.61 -12.28
N LYS A 118 15.35 4.24 -12.50
CA LYS A 118 14.64 4.50 -13.78
C LYS A 118 14.63 5.99 -14.11
N VAL A 119 14.30 6.82 -13.12
CA VAL A 119 14.27 8.29 -13.26
C VAL A 119 15.67 8.86 -13.49
N ARG A 120 16.64 8.48 -12.65
CA ARG A 120 18.02 9.01 -12.71
C ARG A 120 18.70 8.70 -14.03
N PHE A 121 18.53 7.48 -14.54
CA PHE A 121 19.16 7.02 -15.77
C PHE A 121 18.27 7.18 -17.01
N LYS A 122 17.07 7.74 -16.86
CA LYS A 122 16.08 7.94 -17.95
C LYS A 122 15.87 6.68 -18.79
N ASN A 123 15.83 5.53 -18.14
CA ASN A 123 15.62 4.24 -18.78
C ASN A 123 14.51 3.46 -18.08
N SER A 124 13.98 2.45 -18.76
CA SER A 124 12.92 1.59 -18.23
C SER A 124 13.45 0.45 -17.35
N LYS A 125 14.77 0.24 -17.29
CA LYS A 125 15.39 -0.99 -16.73
C LYS A 125 15.46 -1.01 -15.20
N GLY A 126 15.61 0.14 -14.53
CA GLY A 126 15.67 0.20 -13.06
C GLY A 126 16.83 -0.60 -12.45
N ILE A 127 16.61 -1.26 -11.31
CA ILE A 127 17.59 -2.17 -10.71
C ILE A 127 17.71 -3.43 -11.60
N ALA A 128 18.95 -3.90 -11.81
CA ALA A 128 19.19 -5.17 -12.50
C ALA A 128 18.36 -6.31 -11.89
N GLU A 129 17.65 -7.07 -12.72
CA GLU A 129 16.66 -8.07 -12.27
C GLU A 129 17.24 -9.08 -11.26
N GLY A 130 18.45 -9.58 -11.50
CA GLY A 130 19.14 -10.48 -10.57
C GLY A 130 19.40 -9.84 -9.21
N VAL A 131 19.81 -8.57 -9.17
CA VAL A 131 20.03 -7.83 -7.92
C VAL A 131 18.72 -7.57 -7.20
N LYS A 132 17.67 -7.15 -7.93
CA LYS A 132 16.33 -6.92 -7.36
C LYS A 132 15.78 -8.20 -6.73
N PHE A 133 15.90 -9.32 -7.43
CA PHE A 133 15.48 -10.63 -6.94
C PHE A 133 16.29 -11.05 -5.71
N SER A 134 17.62 -10.92 -5.72
CA SER A 134 18.45 -11.23 -4.55
C SER A 134 18.11 -10.37 -3.32
N LEU A 135 17.81 -9.09 -3.51
CA LEU A 135 17.35 -8.21 -2.43
C LEU A 135 15.99 -8.65 -1.88
N GLN A 136 15.03 -8.98 -2.75
CA GLN A 136 13.71 -9.49 -2.33
C GLN A 136 13.83 -10.80 -1.57
N VAL A 137 14.69 -11.72 -2.02
CA VAL A 137 14.97 -12.99 -1.32
C VAL A 137 15.64 -12.75 0.03
N GLY A 138 16.63 -11.86 0.11
CA GLY A 138 17.31 -11.53 1.37
C GLY A 138 16.36 -10.89 2.40
N VAL A 139 15.55 -9.93 1.97
CA VAL A 139 14.50 -9.32 2.79
C VAL A 139 13.45 -10.35 3.19
N GLY A 140 12.99 -11.18 2.24
CA GLY A 140 12.05 -12.26 2.50
C GLY A 140 12.59 -13.24 3.55
N LEU A 141 13.87 -13.61 3.47
CA LEU A 141 14.51 -14.53 4.41
C LEU A 141 14.56 -13.92 5.81
N LEU A 142 15.00 -12.66 5.93
CA LEU A 142 15.00 -11.92 7.19
C LEU A 142 13.61 -11.91 7.83
N LEU A 143 12.59 -11.53 7.06
CA LEU A 143 11.20 -11.45 7.55
C LEU A 143 10.65 -12.82 7.91
N SER A 144 10.93 -13.85 7.12
CA SER A 144 10.49 -15.23 7.38
C SER A 144 11.09 -15.78 8.66
N VAL A 145 12.38 -15.48 8.92
CA VAL A 145 13.03 -15.82 10.18
C VAL A 145 12.34 -15.11 11.34
N LEU A 146 12.05 -13.81 11.22
CA LEU A 146 11.29 -13.09 12.26
C LEU A 146 9.90 -13.71 12.47
N VAL A 147 9.17 -14.07 11.42
CA VAL A 147 7.86 -14.73 11.56
C VAL A 147 7.98 -16.03 12.38
N VAL A 148 9.01 -16.84 12.14
CA VAL A 148 9.22 -18.09 12.89
C VAL A 148 9.76 -17.85 14.31
N LEU A 149 10.49 -16.76 14.54
CA LEU A 149 10.93 -16.33 15.88
C LEU A 149 9.84 -15.61 16.68
N ASN A 150 8.60 -15.60 16.20
CA ASN A 150 7.45 -15.10 16.94
C ASN A 150 7.39 -15.77 18.34
N PRO A 151 6.94 -15.05 19.39
CA PRO A 151 6.76 -15.65 20.72
C PRO A 151 5.93 -16.94 20.76
N ASP A 152 5.07 -17.18 19.77
CA ASP A 152 4.42 -18.48 19.54
C ASP A 152 4.74 -19.03 18.12
N PRO A 153 5.93 -19.66 17.94
CA PRO A 153 6.37 -20.22 16.65
C PRO A 153 5.47 -21.36 16.16
N SER A 154 4.83 -22.05 17.10
CA SER A 154 4.09 -23.28 16.80
C SER A 154 2.87 -22.98 15.94
N GLN A 155 2.26 -21.80 16.11
CA GLN A 155 1.06 -21.41 15.36
C GLN A 155 1.35 -20.95 13.94
N VAL A 156 2.53 -20.37 13.67
CA VAL A 156 2.85 -19.85 12.33
C VAL A 156 3.13 -20.98 11.34
N LEU A 157 3.77 -22.07 11.78
CA LEU A 157 4.12 -23.21 10.92
C LEU A 157 2.94 -24.15 10.61
N LEU A 158 1.76 -23.91 11.19
CA LEU A 158 0.55 -24.71 10.92
C LEU A 158 -0.05 -24.36 9.56
N PHE A 159 -0.23 -25.37 8.71
CA PHE A 159 -0.91 -25.19 7.43
C PHE A 159 -2.40 -25.47 7.56
N TYR A 160 -3.22 -24.44 7.35
CA TYR A 160 -4.67 -24.55 7.37
C TYR A 160 -5.23 -24.56 5.94
N VAL A 161 -6.33 -25.28 5.75
CA VAL A 161 -7.14 -25.25 4.54
C VAL A 161 -8.54 -24.77 4.93
N PRO A 162 -9.17 -23.81 4.23
CA PRO A 162 -10.43 -23.18 4.67
C PRO A 162 -11.62 -24.13 4.93
N ILE A 163 -11.58 -25.34 4.40
CA ILE A 163 -12.65 -26.36 4.52
C ILE A 163 -12.46 -27.23 5.76
N TYR A 164 -11.26 -27.22 6.36
CA TYR A 164 -10.88 -28.11 7.46
C TYR A 164 -10.54 -27.31 8.72
N ASP A 165 -11.17 -27.66 9.84
CA ASP A 165 -11.06 -26.92 11.11
C ASP A 165 -9.81 -27.25 11.94
N LYS A 166 -8.92 -28.08 11.38
CA LYS A 166 -7.64 -28.47 11.97
C LYS A 166 -6.50 -28.17 10.99
N PRO A 167 -5.28 -27.99 11.49
CA PRO A 167 -4.12 -27.92 10.60
C PRO A 167 -3.96 -29.25 9.85
N LEU A 168 -3.72 -29.16 8.54
CA LEU A 168 -3.51 -30.34 7.71
C LEU A 168 -2.16 -30.99 8.02
N PHE A 169 -1.15 -30.15 8.26
CA PHE A 169 0.18 -30.55 8.71
C PHE A 169 0.92 -29.36 9.32
N VAL A 170 2.04 -29.65 9.97
CA VAL A 170 3.00 -28.64 10.47
C VAL A 170 4.18 -28.62 9.52
N TRP A 171 4.52 -27.47 8.97
CA TRP A 171 5.70 -27.35 8.13
C TRP A 171 6.98 -27.58 8.94
N PRO A 172 7.93 -28.40 8.46
CA PRO A 172 9.31 -28.31 8.94
C PRO A 172 9.79 -26.87 8.81
N MET A 173 10.48 -26.37 9.84
CA MET A 173 10.84 -24.94 9.94
C MET A 173 11.50 -24.39 8.66
N TRP A 174 12.49 -25.11 8.12
CA TRP A 174 13.21 -24.68 6.91
C TRP A 174 12.29 -24.56 5.69
N LEU A 175 11.30 -25.45 5.58
CA LEU A 175 10.36 -25.47 4.47
C LEU A 175 9.28 -24.39 4.64
N GLY A 176 8.83 -24.12 5.87
CA GLY A 176 7.98 -22.98 6.19
C GLY A 176 8.65 -21.64 5.85
N ILE A 177 9.92 -21.48 6.23
CA ILE A 177 10.74 -20.31 5.85
C ILE A 177 10.81 -20.19 4.33
N ALA A 178 11.18 -21.26 3.62
CA ALA A 178 11.27 -21.25 2.16
C ALA A 178 9.93 -20.85 1.50
N PHE A 179 8.80 -21.36 2.02
CA PHE A 179 7.46 -21.02 1.55
C PHE A 179 7.10 -19.54 1.77
N TYR A 180 7.43 -18.97 2.93
CA TYR A 180 7.21 -17.55 3.19
C TYR A 180 8.06 -16.65 2.30
N VAL A 181 9.35 -16.97 2.12
CA VAL A 181 10.23 -16.24 1.20
C VAL A 181 9.63 -16.27 -0.21
N PHE A 182 9.28 -17.46 -0.70
CA PHE A 182 8.64 -17.64 -2.00
C PHE A 182 7.39 -16.77 -2.12
N THR A 183 6.50 -16.81 -1.13
CA THR A 183 5.25 -16.05 -1.11
C THR A 183 5.51 -14.56 -1.19
N MET A 184 6.39 -14.00 -0.35
CA MET A 184 6.69 -12.56 -0.35
C MET A 184 7.29 -12.10 -1.69
N VAL A 185 8.26 -12.85 -2.22
CA VAL A 185 8.90 -12.55 -3.51
C VAL A 185 7.89 -12.66 -4.65
N ALA A 186 7.06 -13.71 -4.67
CA ALA A 186 6.03 -13.92 -5.68
C ALA A 186 5.00 -12.78 -5.69
N PHE A 187 4.44 -12.42 -4.53
CA PHE A 187 3.45 -11.33 -4.44
C PHE A 187 4.07 -9.96 -4.75
N SER A 188 5.32 -9.69 -4.36
CA SER A 188 6.01 -8.45 -4.72
C SER A 188 6.20 -8.30 -6.24
N ASN A 189 6.52 -9.39 -6.95
CA ASN A 189 6.66 -9.36 -8.40
C ASN A 189 5.30 -9.38 -9.12
N ALA A 190 4.30 -10.11 -8.62
CA ALA A 190 2.95 -10.14 -9.18
C ALA A 190 2.26 -8.77 -9.10
N THR A 191 2.42 -8.06 -7.98
CA THR A 191 1.91 -6.68 -7.83
C THR A 191 2.62 -5.69 -8.73
N ASN A 192 3.94 -5.81 -8.91
CA ASN A 192 4.71 -4.99 -9.86
C ASN A 192 4.26 -5.22 -11.32
N LEU A 193 3.99 -6.47 -11.70
CA LEU A 193 3.48 -6.82 -13.03
C LEU A 193 2.07 -6.24 -13.27
N SER A 194 1.23 -6.25 -12.24
CA SER A 194 -0.14 -5.74 -12.28
C SER A 194 -0.25 -4.21 -12.35
N ASP A 195 0.77 -3.50 -11.85
CA ASP A 195 0.83 -2.03 -11.84
C ASP A 195 1.28 -1.45 -13.20
N GLY A 196 1.54 -2.33 -14.18
CA GLY A 196 1.86 -1.94 -15.57
C GLY A 196 0.68 -1.36 -16.36
N LEU A 197 -0.55 -1.48 -15.83
CA LEU A 197 -1.76 -0.88 -16.40
C LEU A 197 -2.37 0.12 -15.42
N ASP A 198 -2.78 1.27 -15.92
CA ASP A 198 -3.26 2.40 -15.13
C ASP A 198 -4.45 2.03 -14.24
N GLY A 199 -4.23 2.04 -12.91
CA GLY A 199 -5.28 1.81 -11.92
C GLY A 199 -5.65 0.34 -11.68
N LEU A 200 -5.07 -0.62 -12.42
CA LEU A 200 -5.39 -2.05 -12.27
C LEU A 200 -4.93 -2.60 -10.90
N ALA A 201 -3.66 -2.38 -10.55
CA ALA A 201 -3.14 -2.77 -9.24
C ALA A 201 -3.88 -2.09 -8.09
N SER A 202 -4.30 -0.83 -8.31
CA SER A 202 -5.02 -0.06 -7.30
C SER A 202 -6.44 -0.58 -7.06
N GLY A 203 -7.18 -0.86 -8.13
CA GLY A 203 -8.51 -1.46 -8.07
C GLY A 203 -8.51 -2.86 -7.44
N MET A 204 -7.55 -3.71 -7.81
CA MET A 204 -7.40 -5.04 -7.19
C MET A 204 -7.03 -4.94 -5.71
N GLY A 205 -6.22 -3.95 -5.33
CA GLY A 205 -5.83 -3.70 -3.94
C GLY A 205 -7.03 -3.58 -3.01
N ILE A 206 -7.99 -2.69 -3.33
CA ILE A 206 -9.16 -2.46 -2.46
C ILE A 206 -9.92 -3.76 -2.18
N ILE A 207 -10.13 -4.58 -3.22
CA ILE A 207 -10.86 -5.84 -3.13
C ILE A 207 -10.12 -6.85 -2.24
N LEU A 208 -8.78 -6.81 -2.20
CA LEU A 208 -7.96 -7.71 -1.40
C LEU A 208 -7.83 -7.27 0.07
N TYR A 209 -7.61 -5.98 0.34
CA TYR A 209 -7.32 -5.50 1.70
C TYR A 209 -8.53 -5.58 2.64
N ILE A 210 -9.76 -5.43 2.13
CA ILE A 210 -10.97 -5.57 2.97
C ILE A 210 -11.07 -6.98 3.58
N PRO A 211 -11.06 -8.07 2.78
CA PRO A 211 -11.00 -9.43 3.32
C PRO A 211 -9.82 -9.67 4.27
N PHE A 212 -8.61 -9.22 3.93
CA PHE A 212 -7.46 -9.40 4.82
C PHE A 212 -7.64 -8.70 6.17
N GLY A 213 -8.22 -7.49 6.19
CA GLY A 213 -8.54 -6.77 7.42
C GLY A 213 -9.58 -7.52 8.27
N ILE A 214 -10.59 -8.10 7.64
CA ILE A 214 -11.60 -8.93 8.30
C ILE A 214 -10.95 -10.19 8.89
N PHE A 215 -10.10 -10.89 8.12
CA PHE A 215 -9.39 -12.07 8.61
C PHE A 215 -8.50 -11.75 9.80
N ALA A 216 -7.72 -10.67 9.73
CA ALA A 216 -6.90 -10.21 10.85
C ALA A 216 -7.74 -9.97 12.10
N TYR A 217 -8.89 -9.29 11.97
CA TYR A 217 -9.81 -9.05 13.08
C TYR A 217 -10.40 -10.34 13.66
N VAL A 218 -10.85 -11.27 12.80
CA VAL A 218 -11.45 -12.54 13.21
C VAL A 218 -10.44 -13.41 13.97
N ILE A 219 -9.27 -13.64 13.38
CA ILE A 219 -8.20 -14.47 13.95
C ILE A 219 -7.63 -13.84 15.24
N GLY A 220 -7.67 -12.50 15.35
CA GLY A 220 -7.27 -11.77 16.55
C GLY A 220 -8.33 -11.68 17.65
N ASN A 221 -9.54 -12.20 17.44
CA ASN A 221 -10.64 -12.16 18.40
C ASN A 221 -11.01 -13.59 18.85
N ALA A 222 -10.82 -13.89 20.14
CA ALA A 222 -11.00 -15.25 20.66
C ALA A 222 -12.41 -15.81 20.42
N ILE A 223 -13.45 -14.98 20.58
CA ILE A 223 -14.85 -15.39 20.41
C ILE A 223 -15.14 -15.66 18.93
N ALA A 224 -14.74 -14.74 18.04
CA ALA A 224 -14.99 -14.88 16.61
C ALA A 224 -14.20 -16.04 16.01
N ALA A 225 -12.91 -16.18 16.37
CA ALA A 225 -12.08 -17.28 15.93
C ALA A 225 -12.65 -18.63 16.36
N GLN A 226 -13.07 -18.78 17.62
CA GLN A 226 -13.67 -20.02 18.12
C GLN A 226 -15.00 -20.33 17.43
N TYR A 227 -15.88 -19.35 17.27
CA TYR A 227 -17.19 -19.54 16.63
C TYR A 227 -17.07 -19.95 15.16
N LEU A 228 -16.17 -19.29 14.42
CA LEU A 228 -15.93 -19.53 13.00
C LEU A 228 -14.89 -20.63 12.73
N LYS A 229 -14.35 -21.25 13.78
CA LYS A 229 -13.32 -22.29 13.73
C LYS A 229 -12.02 -21.87 13.02
N PHE A 230 -11.63 -20.61 13.17
CA PHE A 230 -10.30 -20.13 12.79
C PHE A 230 -9.30 -20.30 13.95
N PRO A 231 -7.99 -20.42 13.66
CA PRO A 231 -6.97 -20.33 14.70
C PRO A 231 -7.05 -18.97 15.38
N TYR A 232 -6.87 -18.95 16.71
CA TYR A 232 -6.80 -17.72 17.49
C TYR A 232 -5.34 -17.33 17.71
N LEU A 233 -4.94 -16.19 17.13
CA LEU A 233 -3.60 -15.61 17.29
C LEU A 233 -3.71 -14.30 18.10
N PRO A 234 -3.33 -14.32 19.39
CA PRO A 234 -3.42 -13.14 20.24
C PRO A 234 -2.66 -11.94 19.68
N GLY A 235 -3.34 -10.82 19.48
CA GLY A 235 -2.74 -9.60 18.93
C GLY A 235 -2.67 -9.53 17.40
N ALA A 236 -3.03 -10.59 16.66
CA ALA A 236 -3.11 -10.54 15.20
C ALA A 236 -4.17 -9.54 14.68
N GLY A 237 -5.16 -9.21 15.50
CA GLY A 237 -6.17 -8.18 15.21
C GLY A 237 -5.58 -6.80 14.95
N GLU A 238 -4.40 -6.51 15.47
CA GLU A 238 -3.67 -5.26 15.21
C GLU A 238 -3.22 -5.11 13.75
N LEU A 239 -3.09 -6.23 13.02
CA LEU A 239 -2.82 -6.20 11.59
C LEU A 239 -3.97 -5.55 10.80
N ALA A 240 -5.21 -5.58 11.32
CA ALA A 240 -6.32 -4.87 10.70
C ALA A 240 -6.08 -3.35 10.65
N VAL A 241 -5.40 -2.78 11.65
CA VAL A 241 -5.04 -1.35 11.69
C VAL A 241 -3.97 -1.05 10.63
N VAL A 242 -2.97 -1.93 10.51
CA VAL A 242 -1.91 -1.81 9.50
C VAL A 242 -2.49 -1.89 8.08
N ILE A 243 -3.36 -2.88 7.85
CA ILE A 243 -4.05 -3.09 6.58
C ILE A 243 -4.93 -1.88 6.22
N ALA A 244 -5.71 -1.36 7.18
CA ALA A 244 -6.55 -0.19 6.97
C ALA A 244 -5.72 1.08 6.68
N SER A 245 -4.60 1.26 7.37
CA SER A 245 -3.68 2.36 7.08
C SER A 245 -3.12 2.28 5.65
N TRP A 246 -2.64 1.10 5.24
CA TRP A 246 -2.08 0.89 3.91
C TRP A 246 -3.13 0.97 2.79
N SER A 247 -4.36 0.51 3.05
CA SER A 247 -5.44 0.52 2.04
C SER A 247 -5.91 1.92 1.66
N SER A 248 -5.60 2.95 2.46
CA SER A 248 -5.84 4.35 2.13
C SER A 248 -5.22 4.78 0.80
N ARG A 249 -4.12 4.15 0.39
CA ARG A 249 -3.47 4.35 -0.91
C ARG A 249 -4.46 4.32 -2.06
N PHE A 250 -5.29 3.28 -2.07
CA PHE A 250 -6.10 2.94 -3.22
C PHE A 250 -7.35 3.82 -3.33
N ALA A 251 -7.87 4.26 -2.18
CA ALA A 251 -8.86 5.33 -2.15
C ALA A 251 -8.27 6.65 -2.66
N GLY A 252 -7.01 6.96 -2.30
CA GLY A 252 -6.28 8.13 -2.78
C GLY A 252 -6.03 8.12 -4.28
N ASP A 253 -5.63 6.99 -4.86
CA ASP A 253 -5.42 6.83 -6.30
C ASP A 253 -6.72 7.03 -7.10
N GLY A 254 -7.86 6.56 -6.56
CA GLY A 254 -9.18 6.79 -7.13
C GLY A 254 -9.56 8.27 -7.16
N VAL A 255 -9.36 8.98 -6.05
CA VAL A 255 -9.62 10.44 -5.97
C VAL A 255 -8.63 11.23 -6.81
N GLY A 256 -7.34 10.84 -6.85
CA GLY A 256 -6.32 11.46 -7.68
C GLY A 256 -6.60 11.31 -9.18
N SER A 257 -7.14 10.17 -9.60
CA SER A 257 -7.57 9.95 -10.98
C SER A 257 -8.77 10.83 -11.35
N VAL A 258 -9.74 10.98 -10.44
CA VAL A 258 -10.88 11.90 -10.62
C VAL A 258 -10.43 13.36 -10.64
N ALA A 259 -9.52 13.75 -9.74
CA ALA A 259 -8.97 15.10 -9.70
C ALA A 259 -8.14 15.42 -10.96
N ALA A 260 -7.32 14.49 -11.43
CA ALA A 260 -6.59 14.62 -12.69
C ALA A 260 -7.56 14.75 -13.88
N PHE A 261 -8.63 13.95 -13.92
CA PHE A 261 -9.68 14.05 -14.94
C PHE A 261 -10.38 15.43 -14.90
N VAL A 262 -10.71 15.94 -13.71
CA VAL A 262 -11.32 17.28 -13.54
C VAL A 262 -10.35 18.39 -13.96
N PHE A 263 -9.07 18.32 -13.59
CA PHE A 263 -8.05 19.27 -14.02
C PHE A 263 -7.85 19.26 -15.55
N GLN A 264 -7.93 18.08 -16.17
CA GLN A 264 -7.77 17.93 -17.62
C GLN A 264 -9.01 18.43 -18.37
N MET A 265 -10.22 18.28 -17.80
CA MET A 265 -11.41 18.97 -18.30
C MET A 265 -11.27 20.49 -18.16
N ASP A 266 -10.77 20.98 -17.04
CA ASP A 266 -10.59 22.43 -16.82
C ASP A 266 -9.58 23.02 -17.82
N GLU A 267 -8.48 22.33 -18.09
CA GLU A 267 -7.48 22.74 -19.08
C GLU A 267 -8.01 22.64 -20.53
N ALA A 268 -8.85 21.64 -20.85
CA ALA A 268 -9.49 21.51 -22.15
C ALA A 268 -10.59 22.56 -22.40
N TYR A 269 -11.35 22.92 -21.37
CA TYR A 269 -12.44 23.90 -21.45
C TYR A 269 -11.96 25.36 -21.36
N PHE A 270 -10.96 25.66 -20.53
CA PHE A 270 -10.45 27.02 -20.35
C PHE A 270 -9.12 27.30 -21.10
N GLY A 271 -8.35 26.27 -21.47
CA GLY A 271 -7.10 26.42 -22.22
C GLY A 271 -7.28 26.70 -23.71
N ASN A 272 -8.42 26.33 -24.30
CA ASN A 272 -8.76 26.64 -25.69
C ASN A 272 -9.29 28.07 -25.91
N GLY A 273 -9.47 28.87 -24.85
CA GLY A 273 -9.94 30.26 -24.94
C GLY A 273 -8.87 31.30 -25.33
N LYS A 274 -7.64 30.87 -25.67
CA LYS A 274 -6.52 31.77 -26.02
C LYS A 274 -5.90 31.52 -27.40
N LYS A 275 -6.63 30.89 -28.33
CA LYS A 275 -6.27 30.92 -29.75
C LYS A 275 -7.37 31.60 -30.55
N ASP A 276 -6.95 32.66 -31.24
CA ASP A 276 -7.61 33.35 -32.34
C ASP A 276 -8.85 34.20 -32.05
N PHE A 277 -8.58 35.41 -31.55
CA PHE A 277 -9.41 36.61 -31.78
C PHE A 277 -8.57 37.70 -32.46
N SER A 278 -7.90 37.37 -33.57
CA SER A 278 -7.17 38.41 -34.33
C SER A 278 -7.23 38.35 -35.84
N ASP A 279 -7.74 37.30 -36.49
CA ASP A 279 -7.89 37.31 -37.95
C ASP A 279 -9.30 36.91 -38.37
N GLY A 280 -10.09 37.93 -38.68
CA GLY A 280 -11.42 37.77 -39.23
C GLY A 280 -11.37 37.39 -40.71
N THR A 281 -11.84 36.20 -41.03
CA THR A 281 -12.43 35.88 -42.35
C THR A 281 -13.46 34.77 -42.16
N TYR A 282 -14.74 35.16 -42.08
CA TYR A 282 -15.84 34.23 -42.29
C TYR A 282 -15.98 33.97 -43.79
N SER A 283 -15.74 32.73 -44.21
CA SER A 283 -16.28 32.22 -45.47
C SER A 283 -16.95 30.87 -45.20
N SER A 284 -18.29 30.87 -45.20
CA SER A 284 -19.09 29.65 -45.25
C SER A 284 -19.03 29.04 -46.66
N PRO A 285 -19.07 27.72 -46.77
CA PRO A 285 -19.89 27.09 -47.79
C PRO A 285 -20.88 26.12 -47.15
N PHE A 286 -22.16 26.35 -47.46
CA PHE A 286 -23.33 25.46 -47.45
C PHE A 286 -23.31 24.20 -46.57
#